data_AF-B8GD60-F1
#
_entry.id   AF-B8GD60-F1
#
_cell.length_a   1.000
_cell.length_b   1.000
_cell.length_c   1.000
_cell.angle_alpha   90.00
_cell.angle_beta   90.00
_cell.angle_gamma   90.00
#
_symmetry.space_group_name_H-M   'P 1'
#
loop_
_entity.id
_entity.type
_entity.pdbx_description
1 polymer ?
#
loop_
_entity_poly.entity_id
_entity_poly.type
_entity_poly.pdbx_seq_one_letter_code
_entity_poly.pdbx_strand_id
1 'polypeptide(L)'
;MKVLFLGSSQSPLVEWLQSVGEEVVATMEPIDVAFLDAYSPDFIVSYGYRHIIKKDVLLRYTGRAINLHISYLPWNRGADPNFWSFVEDTPKGVTIHYLNEGVDTGDIIVQKRVTFSESDTLRTSYDKLQEEIQALFKDNWASIRTGECHRKRQQGKGAFYRLKDKERLSHLLTRGWDTPIAVLEEYAAETQMVMQFWDTYDAEINEIRRQGTS
;
A
#
# COMPACT_ATOMS: atom_id res chain seq x y z
N MET A 1 -8.23 23.55 -8.87
CA MET A 1 -6.78 23.58 -8.55
C MET A 1 -6.04 22.77 -9.61
N LYS A 2 -4.73 22.97 -9.76
CA LYS A 2 -3.89 22.16 -10.63
C LYS A 2 -3.41 20.91 -9.90
N VAL A 3 -3.86 19.74 -10.35
CA VAL A 3 -3.50 18.44 -9.78
C VAL A 3 -2.56 17.73 -10.74
N LEU A 4 -1.36 17.40 -10.25
CA LEU A 4 -0.48 16.45 -10.92
C LEU A 4 -0.82 15.03 -10.46
N PHE A 5 -1.34 14.22 -11.37
CA PHE A 5 -1.70 12.84 -11.14
C PHE A 5 -0.58 11.90 -11.61
N LEU A 6 0.10 11.26 -10.68
CA LEU A 6 1.16 10.29 -10.96
C LEU A 6 0.53 8.90 -11.06
N GLY A 7 0.31 8.44 -12.28
CA GLY A 7 -0.46 7.23 -12.56
C GLY A 7 -1.01 7.22 -13.99
N SER A 8 -1.79 6.20 -14.31
CA SER A 8 -2.40 6.07 -15.64
C SER A 8 -3.35 7.25 -15.92
N SER A 9 -3.23 7.86 -17.10
CA SER A 9 -4.17 8.87 -17.60
C SER A 9 -5.57 8.30 -17.85
N GLN A 10 -5.70 6.98 -17.96
CA GLN A 10 -6.97 6.26 -18.11
C GLN A 10 -7.61 5.91 -16.75
N SER A 11 -7.03 6.35 -15.64
CA SER A 11 -7.60 6.12 -14.32
C SER A 11 -8.99 6.80 -14.19
N PRO A 12 -10.02 6.10 -13.66
CA PRO A 12 -11.31 6.72 -13.35
C PRO A 12 -11.21 7.91 -12.40
N LEU A 13 -10.11 8.02 -11.63
CA LEU A 13 -9.87 9.17 -10.74
C LEU A 13 -9.46 10.42 -11.49
N VAL A 14 -8.82 10.30 -12.66
CA VAL A 14 -8.46 11.46 -13.49
C VAL A 14 -9.74 12.10 -14.03
N GLU A 15 -10.62 11.29 -14.63
CA GLU A 15 -11.93 11.74 -15.13
C GLU A 15 -12.77 12.34 -14.00
N TRP A 16 -12.81 11.67 -12.84
CA TRP A 16 -13.55 12.18 -11.69
C TRP A 16 -13.00 13.51 -11.16
N LEU A 17 -11.69 13.68 -11.02
CA LEU A 17 -11.08 14.94 -10.59
C LEU A 17 -11.43 16.10 -11.54
N GLN A 18 -11.41 15.84 -12.85
CA GLN A 18 -11.85 16.81 -13.86
C GLN A 18 -13.33 17.18 -13.69
N SER A 19 -14.19 16.19 -13.42
CA SER A 19 -15.63 16.40 -13.21
C SER A 19 -15.96 17.26 -11.99
N VAL A 20 -15.10 17.28 -10.96
CA VAL A 20 -15.25 18.14 -9.77
C VAL A 20 -14.53 19.48 -9.92
N GLY A 21 -14.05 19.81 -11.13
CA GLY A 21 -13.50 21.11 -11.50
C GLY A 21 -11.99 21.26 -11.30
N GLU A 22 -11.25 20.17 -11.11
CA GLU A 22 -9.79 20.22 -11.05
C GLU A 22 -9.17 20.23 -12.45
N GLU A 23 -8.10 21.01 -12.62
CA GLU A 23 -7.24 20.91 -13.80
C GLU A 23 -6.25 19.77 -13.55
N VAL A 24 -6.31 18.71 -14.35
CA VAL A 24 -5.53 17.49 -14.10
C VAL A 24 -4.53 17.23 -15.23
N VAL A 25 -3.25 17.10 -14.88
CA VAL A 25 -2.22 16.52 -15.76
C VAL A 25 -1.82 15.17 -15.18
N ALA A 26 -1.94 14.13 -15.99
CA ALA A 26 -1.56 12.77 -15.62
C ALA A 26 -0.25 12.37 -16.31
N THR A 27 0.64 11.72 -15.59
CA THR A 27 1.87 11.14 -16.14
C THR A 27 2.27 9.86 -15.42
N MET A 28 2.79 8.91 -16.19
CA MET A 28 3.47 7.72 -15.65
C MET A 28 4.99 7.84 -15.73
N GLU A 29 5.50 8.89 -16.38
CA GLU A 29 6.93 9.11 -16.54
C GLU A 29 7.57 9.64 -15.24
N PRO A 30 8.89 9.44 -15.04
CA PRO A 30 9.64 10.08 -13.99
C PRO A 30 9.45 11.61 -14.00
N ILE A 31 9.16 12.18 -12.84
CA ILE A 31 9.10 13.63 -12.64
C ILE A 31 10.35 14.15 -11.95
N ASP A 32 10.68 15.42 -12.19
CA ASP A 32 11.75 16.14 -11.52
C ASP A 32 11.35 17.60 -11.26
N VAL A 33 12.29 18.37 -10.73
CA VAL A 33 12.08 19.79 -10.42
C VAL A 33 11.75 20.62 -11.66
N ALA A 34 12.35 20.33 -12.82
CA ALA A 34 12.11 21.09 -14.04
C ALA A 34 10.66 20.89 -14.54
N PHE A 35 10.15 19.66 -14.44
CA PHE A 35 8.73 19.38 -14.71
C PHE A 35 7.80 20.21 -13.81
N LEU A 36 8.11 20.30 -12.51
CA LEU A 36 7.30 21.05 -11.55
C LEU A 36 7.38 22.55 -11.78
N ASP A 37 8.54 23.08 -12.15
CA ASP A 37 8.72 24.50 -12.46
C ASP A 37 7.87 24.90 -13.69
N ALA A 38 7.78 24.01 -14.69
CA ALA A 38 6.98 24.25 -15.89
C ALA A 38 5.47 24.18 -15.64
N TYR A 39 5.00 23.19 -14.88
CA TYR A 39 3.55 22.98 -14.69
C TYR A 39 2.98 23.70 -13.47
N SER A 40 3.80 23.89 -12.43
CA SER A 40 3.43 24.49 -11.14
C SER A 40 2.13 23.90 -10.56
N PRO A 41 2.05 22.58 -10.30
CA PRO A 41 0.85 22.00 -9.70
C PRO A 41 0.64 22.54 -8.29
N ASP A 42 -0.62 22.60 -7.86
CA ASP A 42 -1.03 22.95 -6.50
C ASP A 42 -0.94 21.73 -5.58
N PHE A 43 -1.21 20.54 -6.13
CA PHE A 43 -1.29 19.27 -5.41
C PHE A 43 -0.78 18.09 -6.25
N ILE A 44 -0.24 17.06 -5.59
CA ILE A 44 0.21 15.81 -6.21
C ILE A 44 -0.60 14.63 -5.67
N VAL A 45 -1.14 13.80 -6.56
CA VAL A 45 -1.81 12.54 -6.23
C VAL A 45 -1.08 11.40 -6.92
N SER A 46 -0.51 10.48 -6.14
CA SER A 46 0.12 9.25 -6.64
C SER A 46 -0.83 8.06 -6.52
N TYR A 47 -1.02 7.33 -7.62
CA TYR A 47 -1.84 6.12 -7.65
C TYR A 47 -1.33 5.16 -8.74
N GLY A 48 -0.71 4.06 -8.30
CA GLY A 48 -0.08 3.09 -9.20
C GLY A 48 1.21 3.59 -9.87
N TYR A 49 1.81 4.68 -9.36
CA TYR A 49 3.07 5.21 -9.85
C TYR A 49 4.24 4.29 -9.49
N ARG A 50 5.12 4.00 -10.46
CA ARG A 50 6.20 3.01 -10.33
C ARG A 50 7.60 3.60 -10.17
N HIS A 51 7.70 4.91 -9.98
CA HIS A 51 8.98 5.59 -9.81
C HIS A 51 9.11 6.17 -8.40
N ILE A 52 10.34 6.21 -7.89
CA ILE A 52 10.65 6.89 -6.64
C ILE A 52 10.63 8.40 -6.89
N ILE A 53 9.81 9.11 -6.12
CA ILE A 53 9.75 10.57 -6.18
C ILE A 53 10.97 11.13 -5.42
N LYS A 54 11.73 12.00 -6.08
CA LYS A 54 12.95 12.56 -5.52
C LYS A 54 12.65 13.49 -4.33
N LYS A 55 13.60 13.59 -3.41
CA LYS A 55 13.49 14.36 -2.17
C LYS A 55 13.20 15.85 -2.40
N ASP A 56 13.84 16.45 -3.39
CA ASP A 56 13.64 17.85 -3.78
C ASP A 56 12.19 18.15 -4.22
N VAL A 57 11.57 17.23 -4.95
CA VAL A 57 10.14 17.26 -5.29
C VAL A 57 9.29 17.17 -4.03
N LEU A 58 9.54 16.16 -3.18
CA LEU A 58 8.76 15.92 -1.97
C LEU A 58 8.78 17.12 -1.01
N LEU A 59 9.95 17.74 -0.83
CA LEU A 59 10.09 18.90 0.06
C LEU A 59 9.23 20.10 -0.38
N ARG A 60 9.16 20.39 -1.68
CA ARG A 60 8.33 21.49 -2.24
C ARG A 60 6.82 21.27 -2.05
N TYR A 61 6.41 20.01 -1.93
CA TYR A 61 5.02 19.59 -1.83
C TYR A 61 4.68 18.98 -0.47
N THR A 62 5.43 19.32 0.57
CA THR A 62 5.16 18.89 1.94
C THR A 62 3.71 19.25 2.31
N GLY A 63 2.91 18.23 2.68
CA GLY A 63 1.50 18.40 3.01
C GLY A 63 0.56 18.63 1.83
N ARG A 64 1.05 18.57 0.58
CA ARG A 64 0.30 18.73 -0.68
C ARG A 64 0.59 17.60 -1.68
N ALA A 65 1.09 16.47 -1.19
CA ALA A 65 1.39 15.29 -1.98
C ALA A 65 0.93 14.04 -1.22
N ILE A 66 0.09 13.22 -1.85
CA ILE A 66 -0.47 12.00 -1.25
C ILE A 66 -0.27 10.80 -2.15
N ASN A 67 -0.39 9.61 -1.58
CA ASN A 67 -0.41 8.34 -2.29
C ASN A 67 -1.64 7.52 -1.89
N LEU A 68 -2.23 6.84 -2.88
CA LEU A 68 -3.32 5.91 -2.74
C LEU A 68 -2.74 4.49 -2.76
N HIS A 69 -2.67 3.86 -1.59
CA HIS A 69 -2.04 2.56 -1.42
C HIS A 69 -3.05 1.50 -1.00
N ILE A 70 -3.05 0.35 -1.67
CA ILE A 70 -4.02 -0.74 -1.46
C ILE A 70 -3.59 -1.72 -0.36
N SER A 71 -3.05 -1.20 0.74
CA SER A 71 -2.83 -1.96 1.98
C SER A 71 -3.37 -1.21 3.19
N TYR A 72 -3.54 -1.95 4.29
CA TYR A 72 -3.83 -1.36 5.59
C TYR A 72 -2.53 -1.02 6.34
N LEU A 73 -1.95 0.14 6.00
CA LEU A 73 -0.67 0.59 6.56
C LEU A 73 -0.65 0.60 8.10
N PRO A 74 0.49 0.24 8.73
CA PRO A 74 1.84 0.09 8.14
C PRO A 74 2.15 -1.31 7.56
N TRP A 75 1.15 -2.19 7.44
CA TRP A 75 1.36 -3.51 6.82
C TRP A 75 1.46 -3.39 5.31
N ASN A 76 2.28 -4.25 4.71
CA ASN A 76 2.42 -4.40 3.26
C ASN A 76 2.77 -3.09 2.52
N ARG A 77 3.77 -2.35 3.03
CA ARG A 77 4.40 -1.25 2.29
C ARG A 77 5.16 -1.79 1.08
N GLY A 78 5.27 -0.97 0.04
CA GLY A 78 6.01 -1.31 -1.17
C GLY A 78 5.20 -2.18 -2.13
N ALA A 79 5.84 -3.22 -2.66
CA ALA A 79 5.33 -3.98 -3.79
C ALA A 79 4.31 -5.05 -3.40
N ASP A 80 3.43 -5.38 -4.34
CA ASP A 80 2.45 -6.48 -4.26
C ASP A 80 1.61 -6.56 -2.96
N PRO A 81 1.09 -5.45 -2.41
CA PRO A 81 0.42 -5.43 -1.12
C PRO A 81 -0.75 -6.41 -0.98
N ASN A 82 -1.53 -6.61 -2.06
CA ASN A 82 -2.64 -7.56 -2.07
C ASN A 82 -2.16 -8.98 -1.78
N PHE A 83 -1.13 -9.44 -2.50
CA PHE A 83 -0.55 -10.78 -2.36
C PHE A 83 0.03 -11.00 -0.96
N TRP A 84 0.86 -10.07 -0.49
CA TRP A 84 1.47 -10.17 0.84
C TRP A 84 0.45 -10.16 1.97
N SER A 85 -0.69 -9.49 1.77
CA SER A 85 -1.75 -9.45 2.78
C SER A 85 -2.37 -10.83 3.08
N PHE A 86 -2.37 -11.74 2.09
CA PHE A 86 -2.81 -13.12 2.27
C PHE A 86 -1.68 -14.03 2.73
N VAL A 87 -0.50 -13.93 2.10
CA VAL A 87 0.67 -14.79 2.41
C VAL A 87 1.16 -14.64 3.85
N GLU A 88 1.11 -13.43 4.39
CA GLU A 88 1.62 -13.11 5.73
C GLU A 88 0.47 -12.97 6.74
N ASP A 89 -0.77 -13.26 6.31
CA ASP A 89 -2.01 -13.06 7.05
C ASP A 89 -2.05 -11.74 7.85
N THR A 90 -1.89 -10.63 7.14
CA THR A 90 -1.85 -9.30 7.74
C THR A 90 -3.19 -8.57 7.53
N PRO A 91 -3.44 -7.47 8.26
CA PRO A 91 -4.62 -6.63 8.03
C PRO A 91 -4.74 -6.19 6.56
N LYS A 92 -5.94 -6.40 6.01
CA LYS A 92 -6.25 -6.13 4.61
C LYS A 92 -7.13 -4.89 4.49
N GLY A 93 -6.85 -4.04 3.50
CA GLY A 93 -7.53 -2.76 3.36
C GLY A 93 -6.78 -1.79 2.47
N VAL A 94 -7.19 -0.53 2.51
CA VAL A 94 -6.67 0.54 1.67
C VAL A 94 -6.34 1.76 2.53
N THR A 95 -5.36 2.55 2.11
CA THR A 95 -4.85 3.71 2.84
C THR A 95 -4.56 4.87 1.90
N ILE A 96 -5.00 6.07 2.29
CA ILE A 96 -4.52 7.33 1.73
C ILE A 96 -3.56 7.95 2.75
N HIS A 97 -2.35 8.26 2.32
CA HIS A 97 -1.32 8.83 3.18
C HIS A 97 -0.53 9.92 2.45
N TYR A 98 0.12 10.80 3.22
CA TYR A 98 1.06 11.76 2.66
C TYR A 98 2.30 11.06 2.10
N LEU A 99 2.86 11.62 1.04
CA LEU A 99 4.16 11.21 0.53
C LEU A 99 5.28 11.79 1.41
N ASN A 100 6.33 11.01 1.62
CA ASN A 100 7.57 11.43 2.27
C ASN A 100 8.76 10.69 1.62
N GLU A 101 9.98 10.87 2.14
CA GLU A 101 11.20 10.26 1.58
C GLU A 101 11.21 8.73 1.62
N GLY A 102 10.39 8.11 2.47
CA GLY A 102 10.28 6.65 2.58
C GLY A 102 9.16 6.09 1.72
N VAL A 103 9.28 4.83 1.32
CA VAL A 103 8.23 4.13 0.56
C VAL A 103 7.05 3.79 1.48
N ASP A 104 5.90 4.40 1.23
CA ASP A 104 4.65 4.23 1.97
C ASP A 104 4.76 4.46 3.48
N THR A 105 5.60 5.41 3.90
CA THR A 105 5.87 5.67 5.33
C THR A 105 5.29 6.98 5.88
N GLY A 106 4.69 7.81 5.02
CA GLY A 106 4.16 9.11 5.44
C GLY A 106 2.89 9.00 6.29
N ASP A 107 2.50 10.12 6.87
CA ASP A 107 1.36 10.17 7.79
C ASP A 107 0.07 9.75 7.09
N ILE A 108 -0.70 8.90 7.77
CA ILE A 108 -2.00 8.42 7.32
C ILE A 108 -3.01 9.56 7.40
N ILE A 109 -3.79 9.72 6.33
CA ILE A 109 -4.95 10.59 6.27
C ILE A 109 -6.19 9.79 6.65
N VAL A 110 -6.46 8.71 5.91
CA VAL A 110 -7.62 7.84 6.11
C VAL A 110 -7.33 6.42 5.65
N GLN A 111 -7.97 5.44 6.29
CA GLN A 111 -7.84 4.02 5.95
C GLN A 111 -9.20 3.33 6.03
N LYS A 112 -9.38 2.30 5.22
CA LYS A 112 -10.56 1.43 5.27
C LYS A 112 -10.12 -0.03 5.27
N ARG A 113 -10.65 -0.82 6.21
CA ARG A 113 -10.49 -2.28 6.20
C ARG A 113 -11.37 -2.88 5.12
N VAL A 114 -10.87 -3.91 4.46
CA VAL A 114 -11.59 -4.63 3.41
C VAL A 114 -11.59 -6.12 3.75
N THR A 115 -12.76 -6.73 3.68
CA THR A 115 -12.95 -8.16 3.90
C THR A 115 -13.07 -8.89 2.56
N PHE A 116 -12.72 -10.17 2.53
CA PHE A 116 -12.77 -11.01 1.33
C PHE A 116 -13.56 -12.29 1.63
N SER A 117 -14.09 -12.90 0.57
CA SER A 117 -14.75 -14.20 0.61
C SER A 117 -13.75 -15.30 0.33
N GLU A 118 -13.96 -16.51 0.85
CA GLU A 118 -13.14 -17.70 0.54
C GLU A 118 -13.10 -18.02 -0.96
N SER A 119 -14.12 -17.58 -1.70
CA SER A 119 -14.21 -17.73 -3.16
C SER A 119 -13.40 -16.70 -3.95
N ASP A 120 -12.80 -15.70 -3.29
CA ASP A 120 -12.03 -14.67 -3.97
C ASP A 120 -10.73 -15.22 -4.56
N THR A 121 -10.27 -14.57 -5.63
CA THR A 121 -8.95 -14.79 -6.22
C THR A 121 -8.08 -13.56 -6.01
N LEU A 122 -6.80 -13.65 -6.35
CA LEU A 122 -5.93 -12.47 -6.40
C LEU A 122 -6.48 -11.35 -7.29
N ARG A 123 -7.20 -11.70 -8.36
CA ARG A 123 -7.85 -10.74 -9.25
C ARG A 123 -9.02 -10.05 -8.56
N THR A 124 -10.01 -10.81 -8.07
CA THR A 124 -11.22 -10.23 -7.49
C THR A 124 -10.91 -9.45 -6.21
N SER A 125 -9.95 -9.92 -5.41
CA SER A 125 -9.47 -9.18 -4.24
C SER A 125 -8.76 -7.88 -4.63
N TYR A 126 -7.93 -7.89 -5.66
CA TYR A 126 -7.29 -6.68 -6.18
C TYR A 126 -8.33 -5.68 -6.69
N ASP A 127 -9.26 -6.12 -7.53
CA ASP A 127 -10.31 -5.27 -8.10
C ASP A 127 -11.15 -4.62 -6.98
N LYS A 128 -11.53 -5.40 -5.96
CA LYS A 128 -12.21 -4.90 -4.77
C LYS A 128 -11.40 -3.83 -4.03
N LEU A 129 -10.09 -4.04 -3.84
CA LEU A 129 -9.22 -3.02 -3.23
C LEU A 129 -9.14 -1.75 -4.09
N GLN A 130 -9.12 -1.87 -5.42
CA GLN A 130 -9.12 -0.72 -6.33
C GLN A 130 -10.42 0.08 -6.23
N GLU A 131 -11.57 -0.60 -6.19
CA GLU A 131 -12.87 0.06 -5.98
C GLU A 131 -12.91 0.80 -4.64
N GLU A 132 -12.43 0.16 -3.58
CA GLU A 132 -12.45 0.70 -2.23
C GLU A 132 -11.53 1.92 -2.05
N ILE A 133 -10.31 1.91 -2.61
CA ILE A 133 -9.41 3.07 -2.54
C ILE A 133 -9.94 4.23 -3.37
N GLN A 134 -10.58 3.96 -4.52
CA GLN A 134 -11.17 4.99 -5.36
C GLN A 134 -12.36 5.65 -4.66
N ALA A 135 -13.26 4.87 -4.07
CA ALA A 135 -14.37 5.40 -3.27
C ALA A 135 -13.86 6.24 -2.09
N LEU A 136 -12.90 5.69 -1.33
CA LEU A 136 -12.32 6.39 -0.19
C LEU A 136 -11.67 7.72 -0.59
N PHE A 137 -10.99 7.76 -1.74
CA PHE A 137 -10.40 9.01 -2.24
C PHE A 137 -11.47 10.04 -2.60
N LYS A 138 -12.51 9.63 -3.33
CA LYS A 138 -13.61 10.53 -3.72
C LYS A 138 -14.31 11.13 -2.51
N ASP A 139 -14.57 10.31 -1.49
CA ASP A 139 -15.24 10.72 -0.25
C ASP A 139 -14.42 11.72 0.58
N ASN A 140 -13.09 11.69 0.45
CA ASN A 140 -12.18 12.49 1.28
C ASN A 140 -11.47 13.61 0.52
N TRP A 141 -11.57 13.69 -0.81
CA TRP A 141 -10.83 14.68 -1.61
C TRP A 141 -11.07 16.12 -1.15
N ALA A 142 -12.32 16.46 -0.79
CA ALA A 142 -12.69 17.82 -0.40
C ALA A 142 -11.90 18.33 0.82
N SER A 143 -11.65 17.49 1.83
CA SER A 143 -10.84 17.86 3.00
C SER A 143 -9.34 17.69 2.74
N ILE A 144 -8.96 16.72 1.90
CA ILE A 144 -7.56 16.49 1.52
C ILE A 144 -7.00 17.70 0.76
N ARG A 145 -7.74 18.22 -0.23
CA ARG A 145 -7.29 19.31 -1.10
C ARG A 145 -7.14 20.64 -0.38
N THR A 146 -7.86 20.84 0.72
CA THR A 146 -7.79 22.04 1.58
C THR A 146 -6.81 21.88 2.73
N GLY A 147 -6.34 20.64 3.00
CA GLY A 147 -5.47 20.33 4.13
C GLY A 147 -6.20 20.25 5.48
N GLU A 148 -7.53 20.21 5.48
CA GLU A 148 -8.38 20.11 6.67
C GLU A 148 -8.54 18.67 7.18
N CYS A 149 -7.81 17.72 6.58
CA CYS A 149 -7.84 16.32 6.99
C CYS A 149 -6.92 16.01 8.19
N HIS A 150 -7.29 14.99 8.96
CA HIS A 150 -6.48 14.51 10.07
C HIS A 150 -5.15 13.91 9.58
N ARG A 151 -4.10 14.04 10.39
CA ARG A 151 -2.80 13.40 10.16
C ARG A 151 -2.44 12.49 11.32
N LYS A 152 -2.26 11.21 11.02
CA LYS A 152 -1.82 10.22 12.01
C LYS A 152 -0.51 9.60 11.58
N ARG A 153 0.53 9.78 12.39
CA ARG A 153 1.80 9.07 12.20
C ARG A 153 1.58 7.57 12.25
N GLN A 154 2.16 6.84 11.30
CA GLN A 154 2.15 5.38 11.30
C GLN A 154 2.84 4.84 12.57
N GLN A 155 2.25 3.82 13.21
CA GLN A 155 2.78 3.18 14.43
C GLN A 155 2.79 1.66 14.27
N GLY A 156 3.73 0.99 14.94
CA GLY A 156 3.89 -0.47 14.90
C GLY A 156 4.97 -0.94 13.92
N LYS A 157 5.25 -2.25 13.94
CA LYS A 157 6.32 -2.87 13.13
C LYS A 157 6.02 -2.80 11.62
N GLY A 158 4.77 -3.12 11.25
CA GLY A 158 4.35 -3.21 9.85
C GLY A 158 5.16 -4.24 9.07
N ALA A 159 5.07 -4.16 7.73
CA ALA A 159 5.88 -4.97 6.82
C ALA A 159 6.22 -4.14 5.57
N PHE A 160 7.33 -4.49 4.90
CA PHE A 160 7.77 -3.85 3.67
C PHE A 160 8.31 -4.91 2.72
N TYR A 161 7.88 -4.87 1.47
CA TYR A 161 8.27 -5.82 0.45
C TYR A 161 8.75 -5.13 -0.82
N ARG A 162 9.75 -5.73 -1.46
CA ARG A 162 10.25 -5.37 -2.79
C ARG A 162 9.67 -6.34 -3.82
N LEU A 163 9.65 -5.91 -5.08
CA LEU A 163 9.11 -6.72 -6.19
C LEU A 163 9.71 -8.14 -6.25
N LYS A 164 11.03 -8.24 -6.04
CA LYS A 164 11.76 -9.52 -6.06
C LYS A 164 11.41 -10.48 -4.92
N ASP A 165 10.86 -9.98 -3.81
CA ASP A 165 10.62 -10.80 -2.62
C ASP A 165 9.53 -11.86 -2.89
N LYS A 166 8.68 -11.60 -3.90
CA LYS A 166 7.62 -12.51 -4.36
C LYS A 166 8.15 -13.68 -5.19
N GLU A 167 9.33 -13.57 -5.78
CA GLU A 167 9.90 -14.59 -6.68
C GLU A 167 10.03 -15.96 -5.98
N ARG A 168 10.40 -15.96 -4.70
CA ARG A 168 10.54 -17.18 -3.87
C ARG A 168 9.21 -17.92 -3.67
N LEU A 169 8.08 -17.23 -3.84
CA LEU A 169 6.72 -17.76 -3.65
C LEU A 169 5.96 -17.91 -4.98
N SER A 170 6.66 -17.81 -6.12
CA SER A 170 6.06 -17.97 -7.45
C SER A 170 5.35 -19.31 -7.64
N HIS A 171 5.80 -20.36 -6.93
CA HIS A 171 5.17 -21.69 -6.95
C HIS A 171 3.74 -21.70 -6.40
N LEU A 172 3.35 -20.73 -5.56
CA LEU A 172 1.98 -20.59 -5.07
C LEU A 172 1.02 -20.06 -6.15
N LEU A 173 1.55 -19.44 -7.21
CA LEU A 173 0.79 -18.71 -8.22
C LEU A 173 0.56 -19.51 -9.50
N THR A 174 0.22 -20.80 -9.37
CA THR A 174 0.02 -21.71 -10.52
C THR A 174 -1.08 -21.26 -11.48
N ARG A 175 -2.03 -20.45 -11.00
CA ARG A 175 -3.13 -19.84 -11.78
C ARG A 175 -2.96 -18.33 -11.99
N GLY A 176 -1.78 -17.78 -11.68
CA GLY A 176 -1.51 -16.35 -11.77
C GLY A 176 -2.53 -15.52 -10.97
N TRP A 177 -3.19 -14.57 -11.63
CA TRP A 177 -4.23 -13.73 -11.03
C TRP A 177 -5.49 -14.49 -10.60
N ASP A 178 -5.75 -15.66 -11.19
CA ASP A 178 -6.93 -16.47 -10.87
C ASP A 178 -6.63 -17.53 -9.79
N THR A 179 -5.50 -17.37 -9.08
CA THR A 179 -5.16 -18.14 -7.88
C THR A 179 -6.16 -17.79 -6.77
N PRO A 180 -6.89 -18.77 -6.20
CA PRO A 180 -7.76 -18.56 -5.05
C PRO A 180 -6.95 -18.01 -3.86
N ILE A 181 -7.49 -17.04 -3.13
CA ILE A 181 -6.80 -16.48 -1.96
C ILE A 181 -6.60 -17.53 -0.86
N ALA A 182 -7.49 -18.53 -0.79
CA ALA A 182 -7.40 -19.65 0.13
C ALA A 182 -6.06 -20.39 0.04
N VAL A 183 -5.47 -20.52 -1.16
CA VAL A 183 -4.15 -21.16 -1.34
C VAL A 183 -3.05 -20.40 -0.60
N LEU A 184 -3.15 -19.06 -0.57
CA LEU A 184 -2.19 -18.21 0.10
C LEU A 184 -2.42 -18.17 1.61
N GLU A 185 -3.68 -18.26 2.03
CA GLU A 185 -4.08 -18.33 3.44
C GLU A 185 -3.69 -19.67 4.07
N GLU A 186 -3.84 -20.78 3.35
CA GLU A 186 -3.34 -22.10 3.74
C GLU A 186 -1.82 -22.07 3.95
N TYR A 187 -1.08 -21.49 3.00
CA TYR A 187 0.38 -21.30 3.14
C TYR A 187 0.75 -20.47 4.38
N ALA A 188 0.00 -19.40 4.66
CA ALA A 188 0.21 -18.57 5.83
C ALA A 188 0.01 -19.37 7.13
N ALA A 189 -1.07 -20.16 7.20
CA ALA A 189 -1.39 -20.99 8.36
C ALA A 189 -0.30 -22.06 8.62
N GLU A 190 0.18 -22.74 7.57
CA GLU A 190 1.28 -23.70 7.67
C GLU A 190 2.56 -23.04 8.19
N THR A 191 2.91 -21.86 7.64
CA THR A 191 4.11 -21.12 8.04
C THR A 191 4.05 -20.67 9.50
N GLN A 192 2.91 -20.17 9.95
CA GLN A 192 2.70 -19.79 11.35
C GLN A 192 2.78 -20.99 12.30
N MET A 193 2.21 -22.13 11.93
CA MET A 193 2.30 -23.36 12.72
C MET A 193 3.76 -23.82 12.89
N VAL A 194 4.55 -23.79 11.82
CA VAL A 194 5.98 -24.15 11.87
C VAL A 194 6.77 -23.17 12.76
N MET A 195 6.52 -21.86 12.66
CA MET A 195 7.18 -20.87 13.54
C MET A 195 6.84 -21.10 15.00
N GLN A 196 5.56 -21.33 15.33
CA GLN A 196 5.12 -21.61 16.70
C GLN A 196 5.76 -22.87 17.27
N PHE A 197 5.93 -23.92 16.44
CA PHE A 197 6.63 -25.13 16.85
C PHE A 197 8.08 -24.84 17.25
N TRP A 198 8.82 -24.09 16.43
CA TRP A 198 10.21 -23.74 16.73
C TRP A 198 10.37 -22.80 17.93
N ASP A 199 9.49 -21.81 18.06
CA ASP A 199 9.47 -20.91 19.22
C ASP A 199 9.25 -21.70 20.53
N THR A 200 8.35 -22.70 20.49
CA THR A 200 8.08 -23.59 21.62
C THR A 200 9.28 -24.50 21.93
N TYR A 201 9.86 -25.11 20.89
CA TYR A 201 11.04 -25.96 21.03
C TYR A 201 12.24 -25.20 21.62
N ASP A 202 12.53 -24.00 21.11
CA ASP A 202 13.63 -23.17 21.61
C ASP A 202 13.39 -22.73 23.06
N ALA A 203 12.15 -22.45 23.45
CA ALA A 203 11.80 -22.14 24.83
C ALA A 203 12.05 -23.35 25.77
N GLU A 204 11.64 -24.55 25.36
CA GLU A 204 11.88 -25.79 26.13
C GLU A 204 13.37 -26.11 26.29
N ILE A 205 14.15 -26.01 25.21
CA ILE A 205 15.60 -26.24 25.25
C ILE A 205 16.31 -25.22 26.15
N ASN A 206 15.91 -23.95 26.10
CA ASN A 206 16.46 -22.92 26.96
C ASN A 206 16.12 -23.16 28.44
N GLU A 207 14.94 -23.69 28.75
CA GLU A 207 14.54 -24.04 30.11
C GLU A 207 15.34 -25.24 30.65
N ILE A 208 15.54 -26.29 29.85
CA ILE A 208 16.38 -27.44 30.22
C ILE A 208 17.82 -26.98 30.51
N ARG A 209 18.39 -26.09 29.68
CA ARG A 209 19.74 -25.55 29.89
C ARG A 209 19.88 -24.75 31.20
N ARG A 210 18.83 -24.03 31.60
CA ARG A 210 18.79 -23.31 32.89
C ARG A 210 18.71 -24.25 34.08
N GLN A 211 17.99 -25.36 33.96
CA GLN A 211 17.84 -26.36 35.03
C GLN A 211 19.06 -27.28 35.17
N GLY A 212 19.82 -27.51 34.09
CA GLY A 212 21.03 -28.35 34.09
C GLY A 212 22.32 -27.64 34.53
N THR A 213 22.27 -26.37 34.93
CA THR A 213 23.43 -25.58 35.39
C THR A 213 23.44 -25.32 36.92
N SER A 214 22.61 -26.04 37.69
CA SER A 214 22.61 -26.04 39.17
C SER A 214 23.49 -27.14 39.76
#